data_AF-A0A9P9NU50-F1
#
_entry.id   AF-A0A9P9NU50-F1
#
_cell.length_a   1.000
_cell.length_b   1.000
_cell.length_c   1.000
_cell.angle_alpha   90.00
_cell.angle_beta   90.00
_cell.angle_gamma   90.00
#
_symmetry.space_group_name_H-M   'P 1'
#
loop_
_entity.id
_entity.type
_entity.pdbx_description
1 polymer ?
#
loop_
_entity_poly.entity_id
_entity_poly.type
_entity_poly.pdbx_seq_one_letter_code
_entity_poly.pdbx_strand_id
1 'polypeptide(L)'
;MAGPNLEVFKVRLYAICTPLNHATSRFGMYILFPISIMYYFGTNLDGKFTVPEFWPKPGQTHKIPYDREEIAKELERIKERNLENKRRREEQERMRALMEGSGKEE
;
A
#
# COMPACT_ATOMS: atom_id res chain seq x y z
N MET A 1 38.79 6.75 -14.95
CA MET A 1 37.74 6.04 -14.19
C MET A 1 36.52 5.93 -15.08
N ALA A 2 36.34 4.80 -15.77
CA ALA A 2 35.15 4.51 -16.56
C ALA A 2 34.42 3.37 -15.84
N GLY A 3 33.24 3.63 -15.29
CA GLY A 3 32.42 2.61 -14.66
C GLY A 3 31.97 1.56 -15.67
N PRO A 4 31.77 0.29 -15.27
CA PRO A 4 31.27 -0.73 -16.18
C PRO A 4 29.87 -0.31 -16.67
N ASN A 5 29.74 -0.14 -17.99
CA ASN A 5 28.51 0.23 -18.68
C ASN A 5 27.37 -0.72 -18.26
N LEU A 6 26.22 -0.18 -17.82
CA LEU A 6 25.03 -0.94 -17.40
C LEU A 6 24.55 -1.92 -18.48
N GLU A 7 24.81 -1.60 -19.75
CA GLU A 7 24.55 -2.46 -20.92
C GLU A 7 25.39 -3.74 -20.89
N VAL A 8 26.66 -3.67 -20.47
CA VAL A 8 27.51 -4.86 -20.32
C VAL A 8 26.98 -5.75 -19.19
N PHE A 9 26.41 -5.16 -18.13
CA PHE A 9 25.80 -5.91 -17.04
C PHE A 9 24.48 -6.58 -17.47
N LYS A 10 23.63 -5.89 -18.25
CA LYS A 10 22.41 -6.46 -18.85
C LYS A 10 22.72 -7.57 -19.84
N VAL A 11 23.69 -7.40 -20.73
CA VAL A 11 24.09 -8.41 -21.72
C VAL A 11 24.70 -9.64 -21.02
N ARG A 12 25.52 -9.44 -19.98
CA ARG A 12 26.09 -10.53 -19.17
C ARG A 12 25.01 -11.29 -18.39
N LEU A 13 23.99 -10.60 -17.87
CA LEU A 13 22.87 -11.23 -17.16
C LEU A 13 21.91 -11.96 -18.12
N TYR A 14 21.62 -11.38 -19.29
CA TYR A 14 20.78 -12.00 -20.33
C TYR A 14 21.45 -13.21 -20.97
N ALA A 15 22.78 -13.21 -21.10
CA ALA A 15 23.55 -14.37 -21.56
C ALA A 15 23.65 -15.49 -20.51
N ILE A 16 23.62 -15.17 -19.22
CA ILE A 16 23.51 -16.18 -18.15
C ILE A 16 22.08 -16.74 -18.09
N CYS A 17 21.07 -15.90 -18.34
CA CYS A 17 19.66 -16.29 -18.32
C CYS A 17 19.19 -16.99 -19.61
N THR A 18 19.99 -16.93 -20.69
CA THR A 18 19.72 -17.63 -21.94
C THR A 18 20.97 -18.42 -22.36
N PRO A 19 21.12 -19.65 -21.82
CA PRO A 19 20.81 -20.80 -22.70
C PRO A 19 20.20 -21.97 -21.93
N LEU A 20 19.20 -22.64 -22.51
CA LEU A 20 19.02 -24.10 -22.57
C LEU A 20 17.55 -24.41 -22.90
N ASN A 21 17.27 -24.62 -24.19
CA ASN A 21 16.01 -25.20 -24.70
C ASN A 21 15.80 -26.67 -24.28
N HIS A 22 16.59 -27.17 -23.32
CA HIS A 22 16.52 -28.52 -22.80
C HIS A 22 15.65 -28.56 -21.53
N ALA A 23 14.75 -29.53 -21.44
CA ALA A 23 13.83 -29.65 -20.30
C ALA A 23 14.56 -29.80 -18.95
N THR A 24 15.74 -30.44 -18.95
CA THR A 24 16.53 -30.72 -17.73
C THR A 24 17.14 -29.48 -17.08
N SER A 25 17.55 -28.47 -17.86
CA SER A 25 18.10 -27.22 -17.31
C SER A 25 17.02 -26.35 -16.68
N ARG A 26 15.87 -26.23 -17.36
CA ARG A 26 14.69 -25.52 -16.85
C ARG A 26 14.15 -26.21 -15.58
N PHE A 27 14.09 -27.53 -15.58
CA PHE A 27 13.70 -28.31 -14.41
C PHE A 27 14.68 -28.11 -13.24
N GLY A 28 15.99 -28.16 -13.51
CA GLY A 28 17.02 -27.91 -12.50
C GLY A 28 16.91 -26.51 -11.88
N MET A 29 16.69 -25.47 -12.69
CA MET A 29 16.47 -24.11 -12.19
C MET A 29 15.26 -24.03 -11.26
N TYR A 30 14.14 -24.65 -11.65
CA TYR A 30 12.90 -24.60 -10.86
C TYR A 30 12.93 -25.45 -9.59
N ILE A 31 13.81 -26.44 -9.48
CA ILE A 31 14.01 -27.21 -8.25
C ILE A 31 15.07 -26.55 -7.36
N LEU A 32 16.20 -26.12 -7.93
CA LEU A 32 17.30 -25.53 -7.16
C LEU A 32 16.97 -24.13 -6.63
N PHE A 33 16.21 -23.32 -7.37
CA PHE A 33 15.83 -21.97 -6.96
C PHE A 33 15.02 -21.94 -5.66
N PRO A 34 13.89 -22.67 -5.51
CA PRO A 34 13.13 -22.69 -4.26
C PRO A 34 13.89 -23.36 -3.12
N ILE A 35 14.65 -24.44 -3.37
CA ILE A 35 15.44 -25.11 -2.32
C ILE A 35 16.54 -24.18 -1.79
N SER A 36 17.21 -23.43 -2.67
CA SER A 36 18.27 -22.50 -2.27
C SER A 36 17.73 -21.30 -1.50
N ILE A 37 16.59 -20.75 -1.91
CA ILE A 37 15.91 -19.68 -1.17
C ILE A 37 15.44 -20.18 0.19
N MET A 38 14.85 -21.37 0.27
CA MET A 38 14.46 -21.98 1.54
C MET A 38 15.66 -22.28 2.43
N TYR A 39 16.81 -22.70 1.89
CA TYR A 39 18.00 -22.91 2.72
C TYR A 39 18.61 -21.59 3.23
N TYR A 40 18.59 -20.54 2.42
CA TYR A 40 19.11 -19.22 2.80
C TYR A 40 18.23 -18.49 3.83
N PHE A 41 16.90 -18.63 3.73
CA PHE A 41 15.96 -17.96 4.64
C PHE A 41 15.39 -18.86 5.76
N GLY A 42 15.34 -20.18 5.56
CA GLY A 42 14.45 -21.13 6.26
C GLY A 42 14.70 -21.38 7.75
N THR A 43 15.71 -20.77 8.36
CA THR A 43 15.91 -20.82 9.81
C THR A 43 15.97 -19.44 10.47
N ASN A 44 15.82 -18.35 9.71
CA ASN A 44 16.02 -16.98 10.20
C ASN A 44 15.02 -15.97 9.62
N LEU A 45 13.77 -16.42 9.37
CA LEU A 45 12.67 -15.53 8.96
C LEU A 45 12.24 -14.61 10.09
N ASP A 46 12.14 -15.15 11.31
CA ASP A 46 11.63 -14.43 12.48
C ASP A 46 12.54 -13.26 12.88
N GLY A 47 13.87 -13.43 12.82
CA GLY A 47 14.82 -12.35 13.12
C GLY A 47 14.98 -11.29 12.02
N LYS A 48 14.66 -11.61 10.76
CA LYS A 48 14.85 -10.69 9.61
C LYS A 48 13.57 -9.96 9.18
N PHE A 49 12.39 -10.49 9.51
CA PHE A 49 11.11 -9.91 9.13
C PHE A 49 10.26 -9.42 10.32
N THR A 50 10.75 -9.52 11.55
CA THR A 50 10.10 -8.86 12.68
C THR A 50 10.31 -7.35 12.58
N VAL A 51 9.21 -6.61 12.50
CA VAL A 51 9.22 -5.15 12.61
C VAL A 51 9.16 -4.82 14.11
N PRO A 52 10.27 -4.39 14.74
CA PRO A 52 10.18 -3.87 16.09
C PRO A 52 9.25 -2.66 16.08
N GLU A 53 8.35 -2.58 17.05
CA GLU A 53 7.36 -1.49 17.16
C GLU A 53 6.21 -1.53 16.11
N PHE A 54 5.89 -2.69 15.54
CA PHE A 54 4.75 -2.81 14.60
C PHE A 54 3.41 -2.33 15.17
N TRP A 55 3.16 -2.61 16.46
CA TRP A 55 1.93 -2.21 17.13
C TRP A 55 2.10 -0.81 17.74
N PRO A 56 1.15 0.11 17.49
CA PRO A 56 1.10 1.38 18.19
C PRO A 56 1.15 1.12 19.70
N LYS A 57 2.10 1.77 20.39
CA LYS A 57 2.21 1.65 21.85
C LYS A 57 0.86 1.98 22.50
N PRO A 58 0.47 1.32 23.61
CA PRO A 58 -0.82 1.52 24.26
C PRO A 58 -1.08 2.96 24.75
N GLY A 59 -0.08 3.86 24.69
CA GLY A 59 -0.22 5.29 24.96
C GLY A 59 -0.33 6.20 23.73
N GLN A 60 -0.22 5.67 22.50
CA GLN A 60 -0.22 6.44 21.25
C GLN A 60 -1.56 6.36 20.50
N THR A 61 -2.48 5.49 20.95
CA THR A 61 -3.83 5.39 20.41
C THR A 61 -4.76 6.30 21.21
N HIS A 62 -5.54 7.12 20.51
CA HIS A 62 -6.62 7.92 21.12
C HIS A 62 -7.56 6.97 21.89
N LYS A 63 -7.60 7.07 23.21
CA LYS A 63 -8.51 6.27 24.03
C LYS A 63 -9.95 6.67 23.67
N ILE A 64 -10.80 5.68 23.43
CA ILE A 64 -12.23 5.93 23.21
C ILE A 64 -12.79 6.49 24.53
N PRO A 65 -13.60 7.57 24.52
CA PRO A 65 -14.25 8.07 25.73
C PRO A 65 -15.05 6.95 26.40
N TYR A 66 -14.81 6.68 27.69
CA TYR A 66 -15.50 5.61 28.42
C TYR A 66 -16.70 6.12 29.23
N ASP A 67 -16.75 7.42 29.53
CA ASP A 67 -17.85 8.04 30.29
C ASP A 67 -19.03 8.40 29.40
N ARG A 68 -20.25 8.08 29.86
CA ARG A 68 -21.49 8.28 29.09
C ARG A 68 -21.73 9.73 28.70
N GLU A 69 -21.39 10.67 29.57
CA GLU A 69 -21.53 12.11 29.33
C GLU A 69 -20.56 12.61 28.26
N GLU A 70 -19.31 12.12 28.29
CA GLU A 70 -18.28 12.45 27.31
C GLU A 70 -18.64 11.89 25.92
N ILE A 71 -19.17 10.67 25.88
CA ILE A 71 -19.68 10.04 24.65
C ILE A 71 -20.82 10.87 24.05
N ALA A 72 -21.79 11.32 24.87
CA ALA A 72 -22.92 12.12 24.40
C ALA A 72 -22.46 13.45 23.78
N LYS A 73 -21.52 14.13 24.44
CA LYS A 73 -20.95 15.39 23.95
C LYS A 73 -20.19 15.24 22.64
N GLU A 74 -19.35 14.20 22.51
CA GLU A 74 -18.63 13.95 21.26
C GLU A 74 -19.59 13.49 20.13
N LEU A 75 -20.66 12.77 20.48
CA LEU A 75 -21.70 12.37 19.52
C LEU A 75 -22.44 13.59 18.96
N GLU A 76 -22.79 14.57 19.81
CA GLU A 76 -23.40 15.84 19.38
C GLU A 76 -22.48 16.62 18.44
N ARG A 77 -21.20 16.74 18.79
CA ARG A 77 -20.18 17.37 17.95
C ARG A 77 -20.06 16.69 16.58
N ILE A 78 -20.07 15.35 16.54
CA ILE A 78 -20.01 14.59 15.29
C ILE A 78 -21.29 14.80 14.45
N LYS A 79 -22.47 14.83 15.09
CA LYS A 79 -23.74 15.09 14.41
C LYS A 79 -23.77 16.47 13.76
N GLU A 80 -23.31 17.50 14.46
CA GLU A 80 -23.24 18.87 13.95
C GLU A 80 -22.30 18.96 12.74
N ARG A 81 -21.09 18.42 12.85
CA ARG A 81 -20.12 18.36 11.73
C ARG A 81 -20.67 17.61 10.52
N ASN A 82 -21.43 16.53 10.73
CA ASN A 82 -22.02 15.77 9.63
C ASN A 82 -23.15 16.55 8.96
N LEU A 83 -23.98 17.25 9.73
CA LEU A 83 -25.05 18.10 9.20
C LEU A 83 -24.49 19.26 8.36
N GLU A 84 -23.44 19.92 8.83
CA GLU A 84 -22.75 20.98 8.09
C GLU A 84 -22.16 20.45 6.77
N ASN A 85 -21.46 19.30 6.82
CA ASN A 85 -20.92 18.67 5.62
C ASN A 85 -22.00 18.28 4.62
N LYS A 86 -23.16 17.82 5.10
CA LYS A 86 -24.32 17.51 4.25
C LYS A 86 -24.84 18.77 3.57
N ARG A 87 -25.06 19.87 4.32
CA ARG A 87 -25.50 21.16 3.76
C ARG A 87 -24.54 21.66 2.68
N ARG A 88 -23.22 21.61 2.96
CA ARG A 88 -22.20 22.02 2.00
C ARG A 88 -22.24 21.20 0.71
N ARG A 89 -22.48 19.88 0.80
CA ARG A 89 -22.62 19.02 -0.38
C ARG A 89 -23.86 19.39 -1.19
N GLU A 90 -25.00 19.57 -0.52
CA GLU A 90 -26.26 19.95 -1.18
C GLU A 90 -26.16 21.32 -1.88
N GLU A 91 -25.50 22.30 -1.26
CA GLU A 91 -25.24 23.61 -1.86
C GLU A 91 -24.32 23.50 -3.10
N GLN A 92 -23.26 22.71 -3.01
CA GLN A 92 -22.36 22.47 -4.13
C GLN A 92 -23.07 21.76 -5.29
N GLU A 93 -23.91 20.77 -5.00
CA GLU A 93 -24.72 20.07 -6.00
C GLU A 93 -25.73 21.01 -6.66
N ARG A 94 -26.41 21.87 -5.90
CA ARG A 94 -27.30 22.90 -6.44
C ARG A 94 -26.55 23.88 -7.36
N MET A 95 -25.41 24.39 -6.91
CA MET A 95 -24.58 25.31 -7.70
C MET A 95 -24.08 24.66 -9.00
N ARG A 96 -23.68 23.38 -8.95
CA ARG A 96 -23.28 22.62 -10.15
C ARG A 96 -24.46 22.41 -11.10
N ALA A 97 -25.64 22.05 -10.59
CA ALA A 97 -26.84 21.87 -11.41
C ALA A 97 -27.28 23.18 -12.09
N LEU A 98 -27.17 24.32 -11.39
CA LEU A 98 -27.41 25.66 -11.96
C LEU A 98 -26.42 25.98 -13.10
N MET A 99 -25.13 25.70 -12.91
CA MET A 99 -24.08 25.94 -13.90
C MET A 99 -24.22 25.03 -15.14
N GLU A 100 -24.65 23.76 -14.96
CA GLU A 100 -24.92 22.82 -16.05
C GLU A 100 -26.21 23.12 -16.83
N GLY A 101 -27.16 23.83 -16.21
CA GLY A 101 -28.39 24.29 -16.87
C GLY A 101 -28.15 25.50 -17.79
N SER A 102 -27.33 26.46 -17.36
CA SER A 102 -27.01 27.65 -18.16
C SER A 102 -26.17 27.38 -19.41
N GLY A 103 -25.48 26.24 -19.49
CA GLY A 103 -24.65 25.85 -20.66
C GLY A 103 -25.39 25.06 -21.74
N LYS A 104 -26.70 24.82 -21.59
CA LYS A 104 -27.53 24.07 -22.57
C LYS A 104 -28.52 24.96 -23.34
N GLU A 105 -28.50 26.27 -23.10
CA GLU A 105 -29.39 27.26 -23.75
C GLU A 105 -28.68 28.14 -24.81
N GLU A 106 -27.43 27.81 -25.20
CA GLU A 106 -26.74 28.34 -26.41
C GLU A 106 -26.71 27.28 -27.53
#